data_AF-A0A5B9GEA8-F1
#
_entry.id   AF-A0A5B9GEA8-F1
#
_cell.length_a   1.000
_cell.length_b   1.000
_cell.length_c   1.000
_cell.angle_alpha   90.00
_cell.angle_beta   90.00
_cell.angle_gamma   90.00
#
_symmetry.space_group_name_H-M   'P 1'
#
loop_
_entity.id
_entity.type
_entity.pdbx_description
1 polymer ?
#
loop_
_entity_poly.entity_id
_entity_poly.type
_entity_poly.pdbx_seq_one_letter_code
_entity_poly.pdbx_strand_id
1 'polypeptide(L)' 'SDGKFKCYIKCIMETAGMMSEGAVDVDAVLALLPDDFRKRNEKNFRSCGTKKGGDDCETAYNTQVCWQQANKADYFLI' A
#
# COMPACT_ATOMS: atom_id res chain seq x y z
N SER A 1 -7.45 -18.04 -8.90
CA SER A 1 -8.38 -17.08 -8.25
C SER A 1 -7.67 -16.11 -7.31
N ASP A 2 -6.54 -15.54 -7.74
CA ASP A 2 -5.72 -14.60 -6.94
C ASP A 2 -5.86 -13.16 -7.46
N GLY A 3 -5.98 -12.98 -8.79
CA GLY A 3 -6.09 -11.67 -9.43
C GLY A 3 -7.28 -10.80 -8.99
N LYS A 4 -8.44 -11.39 -8.66
CA LYS A 4 -9.60 -10.60 -8.18
C LYS A 4 -9.30 -9.88 -6.86
N PHE A 5 -8.59 -10.53 -5.95
CA PHE A 5 -8.23 -9.94 -4.66
C PHE A 5 -7.17 -8.85 -4.85
N LYS A 6 -6.13 -9.12 -5.64
CA LYS A 6 -5.12 -8.12 -6.01
C LYS A 6 -5.72 -6.87 -6.64
N CYS A 7 -6.66 -7.05 -7.58
CA CYS A 7 -7.33 -5.92 -8.22
C CYS A 7 -8.34 -5.22 -7.30
N TYR A 8 -8.90 -5.90 -6.30
CA TYR A 8 -9.71 -5.24 -5.27
C TYR A 8 -8.85 -4.29 -4.43
N ILE A 9 -7.66 -4.70 -4.01
CA ILE A 9 -6.70 -3.83 -3.30
C ILE A 9 -6.38 -2.59 -4.15
N LYS A 10 -6.02 -2.78 -5.43
CA LYS A 10 -5.80 -1.67 -6.38
C LYS A 10 -6.99 -0.71 -6.39
N CYS A 11 -8.21 -1.25 -6.54
CA CYS A 11 -9.44 -0.46 -6.61
C CYS A 11 -9.63 0.43 -5.37
N ILE A 12 -9.42 -0.12 -4.17
CA ILE A 12 -9.55 0.66 -2.93
C ILE A 12 -8.45 1.72 -2.84
N MET A 13 -7.21 1.37 -3.18
CA MET A 13 -6.08 2.31 -3.15
C MET A 13 -6.27 3.48 -4.13
N GLU A 14 -6.74 3.22 -5.34
CA GLU A 14 -7.08 4.26 -6.32
C GLU A 14 -8.26 5.11 -5.87
N THR A 15 -9.31 4.48 -5.32
CA THR A 15 -10.52 5.18 -4.84
C THR A 15 -10.20 6.13 -3.69
N ALA A 16 -9.27 5.75 -2.81
CA ALA A 16 -8.78 6.59 -1.73
C ALA A 16 -7.66 7.56 -2.15
N GLY A 17 -7.29 7.59 -3.45
CA GLY A 17 -6.29 8.53 -3.99
C GLY A 17 -4.84 8.21 -3.60
N MET A 18 -4.56 7.00 -3.12
CA MET A 18 -3.22 6.57 -2.71
C MET A 18 -2.41 5.92 -3.84
N MET A 19 -3.06 5.63 -4.96
CA MET A 19 -2.42 4.99 -6.11
C MET A 19 -2.99 5.54 -7.40
N SER A 20 -2.11 5.72 -8.40
CA SER A 20 -2.49 6.06 -9.77
C SER A 20 -1.41 5.56 -10.72
N GLU A 21 -1.80 5.19 -11.95
CA GLU A 21 -0.87 4.77 -13.03
C GLU A 21 0.15 3.71 -12.58
N GLY A 22 -0.32 2.75 -11.77
CA GLY A 22 0.52 1.67 -11.26
C GLY A 22 1.54 2.11 -10.19
N ALA A 23 1.44 3.30 -9.60
CA ALA A 23 2.35 3.78 -8.57
C ALA A 23 1.59 4.23 -7.31
N VAL A 24 2.12 3.86 -6.15
CA VAL A 24 1.60 4.26 -4.85
C VAL A 24 2.22 5.59 -4.44
N ASP A 25 1.37 6.56 -4.12
CA ASP A 25 1.74 7.83 -3.50
C ASP A 25 1.84 7.63 -1.99
N VAL A 26 3.07 7.43 -1.51
CA VAL A 26 3.33 7.20 -0.09
C VAL A 26 2.95 8.41 0.76
N ASP A 27 3.07 9.64 0.25
CA ASP A 27 2.71 10.83 1.00
C ASP A 27 1.18 10.93 1.17
N ALA A 28 0.42 10.57 0.13
CA ALA A 28 -1.04 10.43 0.23
C ALA A 28 -1.45 9.35 1.23
N VAL A 29 -0.78 8.19 1.24
CA VAL A 29 -1.01 7.13 2.25
C VAL A 29 -0.79 7.68 3.66
N LEU A 30 0.36 8.33 3.90
CA LEU A 30 0.70 8.87 5.21
C LEU A 30 -0.30 9.94 5.68
N ALA A 31 -0.78 10.78 4.76
CA ALA A 31 -1.75 11.84 5.07
C ALA A 31 -3.10 11.31 5.59
N LEU A 32 -3.49 10.09 5.21
CA LEU A 32 -4.76 9.46 5.62
C LEU A 32 -4.66 8.72 6.97
N LEU A 33 -3.46 8.53 7.51
CA LEU A 33 -3.25 7.76 8.73
C LEU A 33 -3.39 8.61 10.00
N PRO A 34 -3.95 8.05 11.09
CA PRO A 34 -3.88 8.66 12.41
C PRO A 34 -2.43 8.93 12.82
N ASP A 35 -2.18 10.06 13.46
CA ASP A 35 -0.83 10.56 13.77
C ASP A 35 0.08 9.54 14.46
N ASP A 36 -0.41 8.84 15.48
CA ASP A 36 0.39 7.86 16.22
C ASP A 36 0.76 6.65 15.36
N PHE A 37 -0.17 6.22 14.49
CA PHE A 37 0.06 5.12 13.57
C PHE A 37 1.04 5.52 12.47
N ARG A 38 0.88 6.73 11.91
CA ARG A 38 1.79 7.32 10.92
C ARG A 38 3.21 7.39 11.46
N LYS A 39 3.42 7.97 12.65
CA LYS A 39 4.76 8.13 13.26
C LYS A 39 5.49 6.81 13.46
N ARG A 40 4.77 5.74 13.82
CA ARG A 40 5.36 4.40 14.00
C ARG A 40 5.72 3.72 12.68
N ASN A 41 4.99 4.00 11.60
CA ASN A 41 5.08 3.25 10.35
C ASN A 41 5.63 4.04 9.16
N GLU A 42 5.84 5.35 9.29
CA GLU A 42 6.29 6.22 8.19
C GLU A 42 7.58 5.71 7.53
N LYS A 43 8.58 5.35 8.33
CA LYS A 43 9.84 4.80 7.81
C LYS A 43 9.60 3.51 7.01
N ASN A 44 8.67 2.66 7.45
CA ASN A 44 8.35 1.41 6.79
C ASN A 44 7.67 1.66 5.44
N PHE A 45 6.64 2.52 5.41
CA PHE A 45 5.96 2.90 4.17
C PHE A 45 6.92 3.52 3.15
N ARG A 46 7.76 4.47 3.58
CA ARG A 46 8.78 5.10 2.73
C ARG A 46 9.84 4.11 2.22
N SER A 47 10.27 3.17 3.07
CA SER A 47 11.23 2.13 2.67
C SER A 47 10.66 1.15 1.63
N CYS A 48 9.35 0.91 1.66
CA CYS A 48 8.68 0.11 0.66
C CYS A 48 8.54 0.88 -0.66
N GLY A 49 8.05 2.12 -0.61
CA GLY A 49 7.68 2.84 -1.83
C GLY A 49 6.67 2.03 -2.66
N THR A 50 6.72 2.17 -3.99
CA THR A 50 5.97 1.29 -4.90
C THR A 50 6.74 0.00 -5.15
N LYS A 51 6.10 -1.16 -5.00
CA LYS A 51 6.65 -2.46 -5.40
C LYS A 51 6.00 -2.97 -6.69
N LYS A 52 6.64 -2.70 -7.83
CA LYS A 52 6.11 -3.07 -9.15
C LYS A 52 5.92 -4.59 -9.29
N GLY A 53 4.84 -4.98 -9.95
CA GLY A 53 4.53 -6.35 -10.39
C GLY A 53 4.35 -6.43 -11.91
N GLY A 54 3.79 -7.54 -12.40
CA GLY A 54 3.46 -7.74 -13.81
C GLY A 54 2.30 -6.87 -14.31
N ASP A 55 1.44 -6.40 -13.41
CA ASP A 55 0.39 -5.41 -13.66
C ASP A 55 0.18 -4.50 -12.42
N ASP A 56 -0.76 -3.56 -12.53
CA ASP A 56 -1.09 -2.63 -11.44
C ASP A 56 -1.73 -3.33 -10.24
N CYS A 57 -2.49 -4.41 -10.47
CA CYS A 57 -3.10 -5.19 -9.39
C CYS A 57 -2.02 -5.88 -8.55
N GLU A 58 -1.04 -6.48 -9.21
CA GLU A 58 0.12 -7.10 -8.57
C GLU A 58 1.03 -6.06 -7.92
N THR A 59 1.14 -4.86 -8.50
CA THR A 59 1.86 -3.75 -7.88
C THR A 59 1.24 -3.33 -6.54
N ALA A 60 -0.09 -3.18 -6.50
CA ALA A 60 -0.81 -2.86 -5.27
C ALA A 60 -0.59 -3.95 -4.21
N TYR A 61 -0.75 -5.21 -4.61
CA TYR A 61 -0.55 -6.35 -3.72
C TYR A 61 0.89 -6.47 -3.19
N ASN A 62 1.90 -6.38 -4.05
CA ASN A 62 3.30 -6.46 -3.64
C ASN A 62 3.68 -5.33 -2.69
N THR A 63 3.07 -4.16 -2.86
CA THR A 63 3.27 -3.02 -1.97
C THR A 63 2.67 -3.30 -0.58
N GLN A 64 1.44 -3.84 -0.52
CA GLN A 64 0.82 -4.30 0.74
C GLN A 64 1.65 -5.40 1.44
N VAL A 65 2.16 -6.38 0.67
CA VAL A 65 3.03 -7.43 1.20
C VAL A 65 4.29 -6.85 1.82
N CYS A 66 4.90 -5.83 1.18
CA CYS A 66 6.05 -5.14 1.75
C CYS A 66 5.72 -4.47 3.08
N TRP A 67 4.58 -3.76 3.16
CA TRP A 67 4.13 -3.13 4.41
C TRP A 67 3.89 -4.15 5.52
N GLN A 68 3.24 -5.28 5.18
CA GLN A 68 3.04 -6.38 6.12
C GLN A 68 4.36 -6.94 6.63
N GLN A 69 5.35 -7.15 5.76
CA GLN A 69 6.65 -7.67 6.15
C GLN A 69 7.45 -6.68 7.00
N ALA A 70 7.33 -5.38 6.72
CA ALA A 70 8.03 -4.33 7.45
C ALA A 70 7.50 -4.16 8.88
N ASN A 71 6.19 -4.32 9.11
CA ASN A 71 5.62 -4.32 10.46
C ASN A 71 4.33 -5.15 10.54
N LYS A 72 4.48 -6.45 10.84
CA LYS A 72 3.33 -7.36 10.98
C LYS A 72 2.38 -6.99 12.12
N ALA A 73 2.88 -6.37 13.19
CA ALA A 73 2.08 -6.08 14.38
C ALA A 73 1.11 -4.92 14.18
N ASP A 74 1.52 -3.90 13.40
CA ASP A 74 0.68 -2.76 13.06
C ASP A 74 0.10 -2.89 11.63
N TYR A 75 0.21 -4.03 10.96
CA TYR A 75 -0.27 -4.16 9.59
C TYR A 75 -1.80 -4.10 9.52
N PHE A 76 -2.29 -3.34 8.56
CA PHE A 76 -3.67 -3.37 8.10
C PHE A 76 -3.67 -3.43 6.57
N LEU A 77 -4.65 -4.11 6.00
CA LEU A 77 -4.87 -4.08 4.56
C LEU A 77 -5.64 -2.79 4.22
N ILE A 78 -5.19 -2.08 3.19
CA ILE A 78 -6.02 -1.06 2.54
C ILE A 78 -6.96 -1.73 1.56
#